data_AF-A0A392TMW3-F1
#
_entry.id   AF-A0A392TMW3-F1
#
_cell.length_a   1.000
_cell.length_b   1.000
_cell.length_c   1.000
_cell.angle_alpha   90.00
_cell.angle_beta   90.00
_cell.angle_gamma   90.00
#
_symmetry.space_group_name_H-M   'P 1'
#
loop_
_entity.id
_entity.type
_entity.pdbx_description
1 polymer ?
#
loop_
_entity_poly.entity_id
_entity_poly.type
_entity_poly.pdbx_seq_one_letter_code
_entity_poly.pdbx_strand_id
1 'polypeptide(L)'
;RNSEDPASDDHGSSDGYPHEDRHRGRRSRHPRKTPFTVRILDSRIPRGLEKPPKLETYDGSTVPDEHVEHIDTVLDYYQAPGPIKC
;
A
#
# COMPACT_ATOMS: atom_id res chain seq x y z
N ARG A 1 46.36 -9.43 -54.08
CA ARG A 1 45.04 -9.00 -53.59
C ARG A 1 45.26 -8.61 -52.14
N ASN A 2 45.79 -7.39 -51.95
CA ASN A 2 45.98 -6.79 -50.64
C ASN A 2 44.72 -5.95 -50.41
N SER A 3 43.99 -6.27 -49.35
CA SER A 3 42.80 -5.55 -48.92
C SER A 3 42.94 -5.36 -47.43
N GLU A 4 43.64 -4.30 -47.05
CA GLU A 4 43.77 -3.84 -45.67
C GLU A 4 42.69 -2.76 -45.49
N ASP A 5 41.51 -3.18 -45.04
CA ASP A 5 40.50 -2.27 -44.48
C ASP A 5 40.64 -2.34 -42.95
N PRO A 6 41.25 -1.34 -42.28
CA PRO A 6 41.14 -1.25 -40.84
C PRO A 6 39.72 -0.79 -40.50
N ALA A 7 38.97 -1.69 -39.87
CA ALA A 7 37.67 -1.43 -39.29
C ALA A 7 37.73 -0.15 -38.43
N SER A 8 36.79 0.75 -38.70
CA SER A 8 36.55 1.97 -37.95
C SER A 8 36.35 1.65 -36.47
N ASP A 9 37.32 2.03 -35.63
CA ASP A 9 37.15 2.09 -34.19
C ASP A 9 36.15 3.20 -33.87
N ASP A 10 34.89 2.82 -33.72
CA ASP A 10 33.80 3.70 -33.29
C ASP A 10 34.07 4.10 -31.84
N HIS A 11 34.36 5.39 -31.64
CA HIS A 11 34.62 5.96 -30.33
C HIS A 11 33.37 5.81 -29.47
N GLY A 12 33.40 4.88 -28.52
CA GLY A 12 32.45 4.81 -27.42
C GLY A 12 32.54 6.07 -26.55
N SER A 13 31.98 7.18 -27.01
CA SER A 13 31.60 8.31 -26.17
C SER A 13 30.37 7.85 -25.40
N SER A 14 30.61 7.16 -24.29
CA SER A 14 29.63 6.97 -23.23
C SER A 14 29.34 8.35 -22.66
N ASP A 15 28.57 9.14 -23.40
CA ASP A 15 27.95 10.36 -22.95
C ASP A 15 27.01 9.94 -21.82
N GLY A 16 27.58 9.91 -20.62
CA GLY A 16 26.85 9.81 -19.38
C GLY A 16 26.07 11.10 -19.24
N TYR A 17 24.96 11.21 -19.96
CA TYR A 17 23.92 12.18 -19.62
C TYR A 17 23.58 11.86 -18.17
N PRO A 18 23.80 12.77 -17.21
CA PRO A 18 23.16 12.60 -15.94
C PRO A 18 21.67 12.54 -16.26
N HIS A 19 21.05 11.38 -16.00
CA HIS A 19 19.62 11.30 -15.80
C HIS A 19 19.36 12.30 -14.68
N GLU A 20 19.00 13.51 -15.09
CA GLU A 20 18.48 14.54 -14.24
C GLU A 20 17.24 13.94 -13.62
N ASP A 21 17.38 13.37 -12.42
CA ASP A 21 16.29 12.99 -11.54
C ASP A 21 15.61 14.27 -11.05
N ARG A 22 15.03 15.02 -11.99
CA ARG A 22 14.22 16.21 -11.78
C ARG A 22 12.87 15.86 -11.16
N HIS A 23 12.68 14.65 -10.65
CA HIS A 23 11.55 14.30 -9.82
C HIS A 23 11.71 14.72 -8.36
N ARG A 24 12.89 15.21 -7.93
CA ARG A 24 13.03 15.93 -6.64
C ARG A 24 12.57 17.39 -6.68
N GLY A 25 11.70 17.74 -7.62
CA GLY A 25 11.31 19.11 -7.95
C GLY A 25 9.82 19.44 -7.87
N ARG A 26 8.96 18.54 -7.36
CA ARG A 26 7.63 18.95 -6.92
C ARG A 26 7.48 18.53 -5.48
N ARG A 27 7.62 19.51 -4.56
CA ARG A 27 6.81 19.50 -3.34
C ARG A 27 5.44 19.02 -3.80
N SER A 28 4.98 17.88 -3.31
CA SER A 28 3.63 17.39 -3.59
C SER A 28 2.71 18.54 -3.20
N ARG A 29 2.38 19.39 -4.17
CA ARG A 29 1.50 20.52 -3.99
C ARG A 29 0.14 19.87 -4.08
N HIS A 30 -0.18 19.12 -3.01
CA HIS A 30 -1.51 18.61 -2.79
C HIS A 30 -2.44 19.77 -3.08
N PRO A 31 -3.48 19.56 -3.90
CA PRO A 31 -4.51 20.56 -4.13
C PRO A 31 -4.85 21.20 -2.78
N ARG A 32 -4.87 22.54 -2.71
CA ARG A 32 -5.18 23.25 -1.47
C ARG A 32 -6.42 22.59 -0.89
N LYS A 33 -6.31 22.03 0.32
CA LYS A 33 -7.40 21.28 0.95
C LYS A 33 -8.62 22.19 0.92
N THR A 34 -9.63 21.83 0.15
CA THR A 34 -10.87 22.62 0.09
C THR A 34 -11.58 22.48 1.43
N PRO A 35 -12.48 23.41 1.81
CA PRO A 35 -13.30 23.24 3.01
C PRO A 35 -14.04 21.89 3.03
N PHE A 36 -14.45 21.39 1.86
CA PHE A 36 -15.03 20.06 1.72
C PHE A 36 -14.03 18.94 2.05
N THR A 37 -12.83 18.98 1.48
CA THR A 37 -11.78 17.98 1.75
C THR A 37 -11.38 17.96 3.22
N VAL A 38 -11.25 19.13 3.85
CA VAL A 38 -10.94 19.24 5.29
C VAL A 38 -12.04 18.57 6.12
N ARG A 39 -13.31 18.88 5.85
CA ARG A 39 -14.45 18.28 6.56
C ARG A 39 -14.50 16.75 6.44
N ILE A 40 -14.15 16.19 5.29
CA ILE A 40 -14.09 14.73 5.12
C ILE A 40 -12.98 14.12 5.97
N LEU A 41 -11.78 14.72 5.94
CA LEU A 41 -10.65 14.22 6.71
C LEU A 41 -10.85 14.36 8.23
N ASP A 42 -11.54 15.41 8.66
CA ASP A 42 -11.85 15.67 10.07
C ASP A 42 -13.06 14.84 10.57
N SER A 43 -13.81 14.21 9.66
CA SER A 43 -14.95 13.37 10.02
C SER A 43 -14.47 12.05 10.63
N ARG A 44 -15.17 11.59 11.67
CA ARG A 44 -14.92 10.25 12.24
C ARG A 44 -15.34 9.19 11.23
N ILE A 45 -14.56 8.12 11.16
CA ILE A 45 -14.90 6.93 10.36
C ILE A 45 -16.18 6.33 10.97
N PRO A 46 -17.21 6.03 10.19
CA PRO A 46 -18.40 5.36 10.71
C PRO A 46 -18.04 3.92 11.11
N ARG A 47 -18.65 3.41 12.19
CA ARG A 47 -18.32 2.09 12.81
C ARG A 47 -18.18 0.91 11.84
N GLY A 48 -18.98 0.85 10.78
CA GLY A 48 -18.90 -0.23 9.77
C GLY A 48 -17.80 -0.07 8.71
N LEU A 49 -17.10 1.07 8.70
CA LEU A 49 -15.95 1.35 7.84
C LEU A 49 -14.65 1.49 8.65
N GLU A 50 -14.69 1.22 9.95
CA GLU A 50 -13.47 1.13 10.75
C GLU A 50 -12.61 -0.05 10.26
N LYS A 51 -11.43 -0.24 10.84
CA LYS A 51 -10.63 -1.41 10.47
C LYS A 51 -11.13 -2.58 11.32
N PRO A 52 -11.60 -3.69 10.72
CA PRO A 52 -11.91 -4.88 11.49
C PRO A 52 -10.67 -5.33 12.27
N PRO A 53 -10.84 -5.84 13.50
CA PRO A 53 -9.78 -6.59 14.16
C PRO A 53 -9.34 -7.74 13.25
N LYS A 54 -8.04 -8.07 13.27
CA LYS A 54 -7.52 -9.19 12.49
C LYS A 54 -8.03 -10.47 13.13
N LEU A 55 -8.73 -11.31 12.37
CA LEU A 55 -9.05 -12.65 12.85
C LEU A 55 -7.74 -13.45 12.97
N GLU A 56 -7.29 -13.65 14.19
CA GLU A 56 -6.10 -14.46 14.48
C GLU A 56 -6.40 -15.93 14.21
N THR A 57 -5.39 -16.70 13.80
CA THR A 57 -5.52 -18.15 13.64
C THR A 57 -5.32 -18.81 15.00
N TYR A 58 -6.23 -19.70 15.41
CA TYR A 58 -6.03 -20.49 16.63
C TYR A 58 -4.79 -21.37 16.51
N ASP A 59 -3.79 -21.11 17.34
CA ASP A 59 -2.52 -21.83 17.37
C ASP A 59 -2.48 -22.92 18.46
N GLY A 60 -3.56 -23.05 19.26
CA GLY A 60 -3.66 -23.98 20.37
C GLY A 60 -2.80 -23.63 21.59
N SER A 61 -2.09 -22.49 21.56
CA SER A 61 -1.29 -22.00 22.69
C SER A 61 -2.03 -20.95 23.52
N THR A 62 -2.99 -20.27 22.89
CA THR A 62 -3.88 -19.28 23.50
C THR A 62 -5.04 -19.93 24.25
N VAL A 63 -5.55 -19.23 25.27
CA VAL A 63 -6.70 -19.69 26.05
C VAL A 63 -7.91 -19.79 25.11
N PRO A 64 -8.65 -20.92 25.06
CA PRO A 64 -9.76 -21.11 24.12
C PRO A 64 -10.82 -20.01 24.20
N ASP A 65 -11.13 -19.56 25.41
CA ASP A 65 -12.17 -18.55 25.67
C ASP A 65 -11.80 -17.19 25.06
N GLU A 66 -10.53 -16.79 25.14
CA GLU A 66 -10.03 -15.56 24.52
C GLU A 66 -10.13 -15.62 22.99
N HIS A 67 -9.87 -16.78 22.40
CA HIS A 67 -9.99 -16.97 20.96
C HIS A 67 -11.45 -16.87 20.49
N VAL A 68 -12.39 -17.41 21.27
CA VAL A 68 -13.83 -17.30 21.01
C VAL A 68 -14.31 -15.85 21.08
N GLU A 69 -13.90 -15.10 22.11
CA GLU A 69 -14.24 -13.67 22.23
C GLU A 69 -13.74 -12.85 21.03
N HIS A 70 -12.57 -13.20 20.49
CA HIS A 70 -12.03 -12.56 19.29
C HIS A 70 -12.89 -12.87 18.06
N ILE A 71 -13.31 -14.12 17.87
CA ILE A 71 -14.22 -14.52 16.78
C ILE A 71 -15.53 -13.72 16.88
N ASP A 72 -16.15 -13.66 18.06
CA ASP A 72 -17.42 -12.97 18.26
C ASP A 72 -17.29 -11.47 17.97
N THR A 73 -16.22 -10.84 18.42
CA THR A 73 -15.93 -9.41 18.17
C THR A 73 -15.78 -9.13 16.67
N VAL A 74 -15.10 -10.01 15.93
CA VAL A 74 -14.95 -9.88 14.48
C VAL A 74 -16.31 -10.04 13.78
N LEU A 75 -17.14 -11.00 14.21
CA LEU A 75 -18.46 -11.22 13.62
C LEU A 75 -19.43 -10.06 13.88
N ASP A 76 -19.44 -9.49 15.09
CA ASP A 76 -20.22 -8.30 15.44
C ASP A 76 -19.79 -7.09 14.61
N TYR A 77 -18.48 -6.92 14.39
CA TYR A 77 -17.92 -5.88 13.54
C TYR A 77 -18.50 -5.93 12.11
N TYR A 78 -18.61 -7.12 11.52
CA TYR A 78 -19.16 -7.29 10.18
C TYR A 78 -20.69 -7.25 10.11
N GLN A 79 -21.38 -6.99 11.24
CA GLN A 79 -22.84 -7.09 11.35
C GLN A 79 -23.35 -8.41 10.76
N ALA A 80 -22.60 -9.50 10.96
CA ALA A 80 -23.00 -10.81 10.48
C ALA A 80 -24.32 -11.18 11.18
N PRO A 81 -25.40 -11.46 10.42
CA PRO A 81 -26.68 -11.74 11.04
C PRO A 81 -26.65 -13.14 11.66
N GLY A 82 -26.34 -13.19 12.96
CA GLY A 82 -26.57 -14.33 13.84
C GLY A 82 -25.58 -15.49 13.73
N PRO A 83 -25.72 -16.50 14.61
CA PRO A 83 -24.75 -17.55 14.81
C PRO A 83 -24.55 -18.41 13.56
N ILE A 84 -23.30 -18.54 13.14
CA ILE A 84 -22.87 -19.41 12.04
C ILE A 84 -22.97 -20.85 12.55
N LYS A 85 -24.00 -21.58 12.10
CA LYS A 85 -24.15 -23.00 12.42
C LYS A 85 -23.18 -23.82 11.58
N CYS A 86 -22.39 -24.65 12.26
CA CYS A 86 -21.49 -25.65 11.70
C CYS A 86 -22.23 -26.91 11.23
#